data_AF-A0A1W9Q5T6-F1
#
_entry.id   AF-A0A1W9Q5T6-F1
#
_cell.length_a   1.000
_cell.length_b   1.000
_cell.length_c   1.000
_cell.angle_alpha   90.00
_cell.angle_beta   90.00
_cell.angle_gamma   90.00
#
_symmetry.space_group_name_H-M   'P 1'
#
loop_
_entity.id
_entity.type
_entity.pdbx_description
1 polymer ?
#
loop_
_entity_poly.entity_id
_entity_poly.type
_entity_poly.pdbx_seq_one_letter_code
_entity_poly.pdbx_strand_id
1 'polypeptide(L)'
;MDKFDQLISTGPRDGVSDFHITGGHPVVWRKNGRIGFGSNWVWAHTEVDDLVRTILNPEQMAALKARLSVDLARSVSHIRIRVNVFNTTRGLSLAIRVLPGKVPDIDSLNLHPSLKDFCKLTSGLILICGATGCGKSTTIAAMTEQINRTRAAHIITLEDPVEFRFLSRQSFVEQRELGAHIPSFYQGLLDVLREDPDVMVVGEIRDPETIKLTLNAAEKRFPPDRGSF
;
A
#
# COMPACT_ATOMS: atom_id res chain seq x y z
N MET A 1 9.13 -0.24 25.01
CA MET A 1 8.49 -0.02 23.70
C MET A 1 9.02 1.29 23.17
N ASP A 2 9.62 1.29 21.98
CA ASP A 2 10.27 2.49 21.40
C ASP A 2 9.30 3.68 21.35
N LYS A 3 9.81 4.91 21.54
CA LYS A 3 9.04 6.16 21.48
C LYS A 3 8.27 6.28 20.16
N PHE A 4 8.89 5.78 19.09
CA PHE A 4 8.27 5.67 17.77
C PHE A 4 7.06 4.72 17.77
N ASP A 5 7.22 3.50 18.28
CA ASP A 5 6.16 2.49 18.32
C ASP A 5 4.94 2.98 19.11
N GLN A 6 5.18 3.68 20.23
CA GLN A 6 4.12 4.27 21.04
C GLN A 6 3.36 5.34 20.25
N LEU A 7 4.06 6.26 19.59
CA LEU A 7 3.44 7.30 18.76
C LEU A 7 2.60 6.71 17.63
N ILE A 8 3.10 5.69 16.93
CA ILE A 8 2.33 5.06 15.85
C ILE A 8 1.10 4.34 16.40
N SER A 9 1.20 3.72 17.58
CA SER A 9 0.08 2.99 18.20
C SER A 9 -1.09 3.88 18.64
N THR A 10 -0.87 5.18 18.89
CA THR A 10 -1.95 6.11 19.24
C THR A 10 -2.75 6.56 18.02
N GLY A 11 -2.14 6.59 16.83
CA GLY A 11 -2.74 7.14 15.61
C GLY A 11 -4.12 6.58 15.25
N PRO A 12 -4.27 5.26 15.06
CA PRO A 12 -5.56 4.67 14.73
C PRO A 12 -6.63 4.88 15.80
N ARG A 13 -6.26 4.85 17.09
CA ARG A 13 -7.20 5.04 18.21
C ARG A 13 -7.79 6.44 18.20
N ASP A 14 -6.97 7.42 17.84
CA ASP A 14 -7.35 8.83 17.84
C ASP A 14 -7.87 9.31 16.48
N GLY A 15 -7.90 8.44 15.46
CA GLY A 15 -8.32 8.79 14.09
C GLY A 15 -7.33 9.72 13.36
N VAL A 16 -6.05 9.67 13.73
CA VAL A 16 -4.98 10.42 13.07
C VAL A 16 -4.60 9.71 11.77
N SER A 17 -4.61 10.45 10.65
CA SER A 17 -4.25 9.94 9.33
C SER A 17 -2.76 10.06 9.04
N ASP A 18 -2.11 11.13 9.54
CA ASP A 18 -0.72 11.42 9.25
C ASP A 18 -0.01 11.99 10.49
N PHE A 19 1.27 11.64 10.66
CA PHE A 19 2.19 12.23 11.63
C PHE A 19 3.38 12.85 10.90
N HIS A 20 3.92 13.95 11.42
CA HIS A 20 5.17 14.54 10.98
C HIS A 20 6.12 14.70 12.15
N ILE A 21 7.32 14.16 11.99
CA ILE A 21 8.38 14.21 13.00
C ILE A 21 9.53 15.04 12.42
N THR A 22 9.95 16.05 13.17
CA THR A 22 11.11 16.89 12.84
C THR A 22 11.83 17.28 14.13
N GLY A 23 13.15 17.43 14.06
CA GLY A 23 13.98 17.73 15.23
C GLY A 23 13.63 19.05 15.89
N GLY A 24 13.59 19.07 17.22
CA GLY A 24 13.35 20.26 18.04
C GLY A 24 11.93 20.83 17.94
N HIS A 25 10.96 20.07 17.40
CA HIS A 25 9.59 20.54 17.22
C HIS A 25 8.60 19.49 17.75
N PRO A 26 7.45 19.91 18.30
CA PRO A 26 6.35 19.00 18.61
C PRO A 26 5.92 18.21 17.37
N VAL A 27 5.60 16.92 17.54
CA VAL A 27 5.05 16.09 16.48
C VAL A 27 3.77 16.75 15.97
N VAL A 28 3.70 16.89 14.66
CA VAL A 28 2.50 17.40 13.99
C VAL A 28 1.65 16.21 13.61
N TRP A 29 0.35 16.29 13.82
CA TRP A 29 -0.59 15.26 13.37
C TRP A 29 -1.67 15.86 12.47
N ARG A 30 -2.24 15.02 11.61
CA ARG A 30 -3.42 15.35 10.82
C ARG A 30 -4.59 14.45 11.20
N LYS A 31 -5.74 15.03 11.50
CA LYS A 31 -7.00 14.33 11.78
C LYS A 31 -8.13 15.04 11.07
N ASN A 32 -8.89 14.32 10.24
CA ASN A 32 -9.99 14.88 9.44
C ASN A 32 -9.58 16.14 8.66
N GLY A 33 -8.41 16.10 8.04
CA GLY A 33 -7.84 17.23 7.28
C GLY A 33 -7.23 18.36 8.11
N ARG A 34 -7.47 18.41 9.43
CA ARG A 34 -6.96 19.46 10.33
C ARG A 34 -5.61 19.09 10.91
N ILE A 35 -4.71 20.07 10.97
CA ILE A 35 -3.41 19.94 11.62
C ILE A 35 -3.53 20.26 13.11
N GLY A 36 -2.85 19.47 13.95
CA GLY A 36 -2.61 19.81 15.34
C GLY A 36 -1.22 19.38 15.79
N PHE A 37 -0.88 19.73 17.03
CA PHE A 37 0.45 19.53 17.59
C PHE A 37 0.35 18.66 18.85
N GLY A 38 1.14 17.60 18.90
CA GLY A 38 1.31 16.76 20.08
C GLY A 38 2.39 17.36 20.96
N SER A 39 2.04 18.29 21.84
CA SER A 39 2.99 18.98 22.73
C SER A 39 3.87 18.04 23.56
N ASN A 40 3.36 16.84 23.87
CA ASN A 40 4.05 15.83 24.69
C ASN A 40 5.01 14.96 23.87
N TRP A 41 5.03 15.11 22.56
CA TRP A 41 5.86 14.34 21.63
C TRP A 41 6.85 15.27 20.96
N VAL A 42 8.02 15.47 21.56
CA VAL A 42 9.11 16.26 20.96
C VAL A 42 10.31 15.37 20.74
N TRP A 43 10.89 15.42 19.54
CA TRP A 43 12.07 14.66 19.18
C TRP A 43 13.27 15.60 19.08
N ALA A 44 14.39 15.25 19.71
CA ALA A 44 15.67 15.92 19.45
C ALA A 44 16.18 15.57 18.05
N HIS A 45 17.02 16.43 17.47
CA HIS A 45 17.61 16.20 16.15
C HIS A 45 18.35 14.85 16.08
N THR A 46 19.13 14.54 17.11
CA THR A 46 19.85 13.26 17.22
C THR A 46 18.92 12.06 17.34
N GLU A 47 17.78 12.19 18.06
CA GLU A 47 16.78 11.11 18.13
C GLU A 47 16.15 10.84 16.76
N VAL A 48 15.96 11.87 15.93
CA VAL A 48 15.47 11.71 14.56
C VAL A 48 16.52 11.02 13.69
N ASP A 49 17.78 11.41 13.79
CA ASP A 49 18.88 10.76 13.07
C ASP A 49 19.01 9.28 13.43
N ASP A 50 18.93 8.95 14.72
CA ASP A 50 18.99 7.58 15.22
C ASP A 50 17.76 6.76 14.77
N LEU A 51 16.56 7.35 14.83
CA LEU A 51 15.35 6.72 14.29
C LEU A 51 15.53 6.41 12.81
N VAL A 52 16.00 7.36 12.00
CA VAL A 52 16.21 7.15 10.56
C VAL A 52 17.19 5.99 10.31
N ARG A 53 18.28 5.89 11.07
CA ARG A 53 19.23 4.77 10.98
C ARG A 53 18.62 3.43 11.36
N THR A 54 17.67 3.40 12.30
CA THR A 54 16.97 2.18 12.70
C THR A 54 15.91 1.77 11.69
N ILE A 55 15.21 2.72 11.06
CA ILE A 55 14.08 2.39 10.18
C ILE A 55 14.47 2.11 8.73
N LEU A 56 15.62 2.61 8.27
CA LEU A 56 16.08 2.43 6.89
C LEU A 56 17.08 1.29 6.76
N ASN A 57 16.93 0.49 5.71
CA ASN A 57 17.95 -0.48 5.30
C ASN A 57 19.13 0.21 4.56
N PRO A 58 20.25 -0.49 4.29
CA PRO A 58 21.40 0.12 3.61
C PRO A 58 21.11 0.74 2.25
N GLU A 59 20.24 0.11 1.44
CA GLU A 59 19.86 0.60 0.12
C GLU A 59 19.02 1.88 0.22
N GLN A 60 18.05 1.91 1.13
CA GLN A 60 17.21 3.08 1.42
C GLN A 60 18.05 4.23 1.98
N MET A 61 19.04 3.94 2.84
CA MET A 61 19.98 4.93 3.34
C MET A 61 20.85 5.51 2.20
N ALA A 62 21.31 4.67 1.27
CA ALA A 62 22.03 5.14 0.09
C ALA A 62 21.12 6.01 -0.80
N ALA A 63 19.86 5.61 -0.98
CA ALA A 63 18.88 6.38 -1.72
C ALA A 63 18.58 7.75 -1.08
N LEU A 64 18.45 7.80 0.26
CA LEU A 64 18.28 9.05 1.01
C LEU A 64 19.48 9.99 0.81
N LYS A 65 20.71 9.45 0.83
CA LYS A 65 21.93 10.24 0.58
C LYS A 65 21.98 10.79 -0.85
N ALA A 66 21.62 9.97 -1.84
CA ALA A 66 21.69 10.34 -3.25
C ALA A 66 20.56 11.29 -3.69
N ARG A 67 19.33 11.07 -3.20
CA ARG A 67 18.12 11.76 -3.66
C ARG A 67 17.55 12.75 -2.64
N LEU A 68 18.17 12.86 -1.46
CA LEU A 68 17.73 13.68 -0.33
C LEU A 68 16.33 13.31 0.22
N SER A 69 15.76 12.19 -0.25
CA SER A 69 14.51 11.61 0.23
C SER A 69 14.42 10.12 -0.08
N VAL A 70 13.60 9.39 0.69
CA VAL A 70 13.26 7.99 0.44
C VAL A 70 11.87 7.66 1.00
N ASP A 71 11.10 6.92 0.23
CA ASP A 71 9.81 6.33 0.63
C ASP A 71 9.99 4.88 1.05
N LEU A 72 9.25 4.46 2.06
CA LEU A 72 9.16 3.07 2.49
C LEU A 72 7.79 2.78 3.11
N ALA A 73 7.41 1.51 3.15
CA ALA A 73 6.29 1.05 3.94
C ALA A 73 6.73 0.00 4.96
N ARG A 74 6.17 0.05 6.17
CA ARG A 74 6.52 -0.88 7.25
C ARG A 74 5.35 -1.13 8.18
N SER A 75 5.44 -2.20 8.96
CA SER A 75 4.49 -2.46 10.05
C SER A 75 5.14 -2.10 11.38
N VAL A 76 4.42 -1.36 12.21
CA VAL A 76 4.83 -0.97 13.56
C VAL A 76 3.66 -1.28 14.48
N SER A 77 3.85 -2.16 15.47
CA SER A 77 2.77 -2.57 16.39
C SER A 77 1.49 -3.02 15.65
N HIS A 78 1.64 -3.83 14.60
CA HIS A 78 0.57 -4.28 13.68
C HIS A 78 -0.13 -3.21 12.85
N ILE A 79 0.33 -1.96 12.92
CA ILE A 79 -0.18 -0.85 12.12
C ILE A 79 0.74 -0.67 10.92
N ARG A 80 0.17 -0.76 9.72
CA ARG A 80 0.91 -0.43 8.49
C ARG A 80 1.03 1.07 8.38
N ILE A 81 2.23 1.53 8.05
CA ILE A 81 2.52 2.93 7.80
C ILE A 81 3.32 3.07 6.51
N ARG A 82 3.08 4.15 5.80
CA ARG A 82 3.99 4.66 4.77
C ARG A 82 4.80 5.80 5.39
N VAL A 83 6.11 5.75 5.23
CA VAL A 83 7.04 6.76 5.73
C VAL A 83 7.77 7.36 4.53
N ASN A 84 7.80 8.69 4.47
CA ASN A 84 8.71 9.44 3.63
C ASN A 84 9.73 10.11 4.55
N VAL A 85 11.02 9.80 4.35
CA VAL A 85 12.14 10.45 5.05
C VAL A 85 12.79 11.42 4.09
N PHE A 86 13.05 12.65 4.51
CA PHE A 86 13.58 13.70 3.65
C PHE A 86 14.39 14.75 4.42
N ASN A 87 15.26 15.47 3.71
CA ASN A 87 16.04 16.58 4.27
C ASN A 87 15.25 17.90 4.27
N THR A 88 15.45 18.68 5.32
CA THR A 88 14.92 20.05 5.48
C THR A 88 16.01 20.99 5.98
N THR A 89 15.72 22.29 6.06
CA THR A 89 16.63 23.27 6.69
C THR A 89 16.88 23.01 8.19
N ARG A 90 16.07 22.16 8.83
CA ARG A 90 16.21 21.73 10.23
C ARG A 90 16.88 20.35 10.37
N GLY A 91 17.36 19.76 9.28
CA GLY A 91 17.85 18.38 9.25
C GLY A 91 16.79 17.39 8.77
N LEU A 92 16.94 16.12 9.14
CA LEU A 92 16.03 15.05 8.72
C LEU A 92 14.61 15.25 9.25
N SER A 93 13.63 14.86 8.46
CA SER A 93 12.22 14.86 8.82
C SER A 93 11.51 13.65 8.24
N LEU A 94 10.43 13.24 8.91
CA LEU A 94 9.61 12.11 8.52
C LEU A 94 8.16 12.59 8.33
N ALA A 95 7.56 12.24 7.21
CA ALA A 95 6.11 12.28 7.02
C ALA A 95 5.59 10.84 7.02
N ILE A 96 4.67 10.54 7.92
CA ILE A 96 4.21 9.18 8.19
C ILE A 96 2.70 9.16 7.98
N ARG A 97 2.23 8.28 7.11
CA ARG A 97 0.81 8.03 6.90
C ARG A 97 0.41 6.69 7.51
N VAL A 98 -0.63 6.69 8.32
CA VAL A 98 -1.27 5.46 8.80
C VAL A 98 -2.04 4.85 7.65
N LEU A 99 -1.73 3.60 7.31
CA LEU A 99 -2.45 2.85 6.27
C LEU A 99 -3.57 2.03 6.91
N PRO A 100 -4.72 1.87 6.24
CA PRO A 100 -5.83 1.10 6.79
C PRO A 100 -5.45 -0.37 7.01
N GLY A 101 -5.64 -0.88 8.23
CA GLY A 101 -5.23 -2.24 8.57
C GLY A 101 -6.21 -3.34 8.14
N LYS A 102 -7.51 -3.02 8.03
CA LYS A 102 -8.56 -3.99 7.69
C LYS A 102 -9.20 -3.61 6.37
N VAL A 103 -9.30 -4.57 5.46
CA VAL A 103 -10.05 -4.41 4.21
C VAL A 103 -11.53 -4.22 4.56
N PRO A 104 -12.19 -3.15 4.08
CA PRO A 104 -13.61 -2.96 4.29
C PRO A 104 -14.42 -3.98 3.50
N ASP A 105 -15.59 -4.31 4.02
CA ASP A 105 -16.58 -5.10 3.28
C ASP A 105 -17.12 -4.25 2.12
N ILE A 106 -17.27 -4.85 0.93
CA ILE A 106 -17.81 -4.16 -0.24
C ILE A 106 -19.22 -3.59 0.04
N ASP A 107 -20.01 -4.25 0.87
CA ASP A 107 -21.34 -3.77 1.29
C ASP A 107 -21.27 -2.53 2.19
N SER A 108 -20.17 -2.34 2.92
CA SER A 108 -19.98 -1.20 3.82
C SER A 108 -19.58 0.09 3.10
N LEU A 109 -19.24 0.01 1.81
CA LEU A 109 -18.74 1.14 1.03
C LEU A 109 -19.86 1.97 0.36
N ASN A 110 -21.14 1.58 0.53
CA ASN A 110 -22.28 2.24 -0.12
C ASN A 110 -22.09 2.39 -1.64
N LEU A 111 -21.54 1.35 -2.28
CA LEU A 111 -21.32 1.27 -3.72
C LEU A 111 -22.56 0.70 -4.41
N HIS A 112 -22.71 0.98 -5.71
CA HIS A 112 -23.80 0.41 -6.50
C HIS A 112 -23.72 -1.14 -6.48
N PRO A 113 -24.82 -1.87 -6.23
CA PRO A 113 -24.78 -3.33 -6.08
C PRO A 113 -24.16 -4.08 -7.26
N SER A 114 -24.30 -3.55 -8.48
CA SER A 114 -23.69 -4.12 -9.69
C SER A 114 -22.16 -4.25 -9.63
N LEU A 115 -21.47 -3.54 -8.72
CA LEU A 115 -20.03 -3.73 -8.55
C LEU A 115 -19.67 -5.18 -8.15
N LYS A 116 -20.55 -5.85 -7.40
CA LYS A 116 -20.36 -7.26 -7.02
C LYS A 116 -20.42 -8.20 -8.21
N ASP A 117 -21.12 -7.82 -9.28
CA ASP A 117 -21.18 -8.65 -10.49
C ASP A 117 -19.84 -8.65 -11.23
N PHE A 118 -19.07 -7.55 -11.15
CA PHE A 118 -17.71 -7.53 -11.70
C PHE A 118 -16.77 -8.50 -10.98
N CYS A 119 -16.95 -8.75 -9.68
CA CYS A 119 -16.17 -9.76 -8.94
C CYS A 119 -16.42 -11.20 -9.42
N LYS A 120 -17.47 -11.45 -10.21
CA LYS A 120 -17.79 -12.77 -10.78
C LYS A 120 -17.17 -12.99 -12.17
N LEU A 121 -16.60 -11.94 -12.77
CA LEU A 121 -15.96 -12.06 -14.08
C LEU A 121 -14.75 -12.99 -14.01
N THR A 122 -14.67 -13.92 -14.97
CA THR A 122 -13.56 -14.88 -15.07
C THR A 122 -12.43 -14.39 -15.98
N SER A 123 -12.67 -13.33 -16.76
CA SER A 123 -11.69 -12.75 -17.68
C SER A 123 -12.08 -11.32 -18.05
N GLY A 124 -11.10 -10.49 -18.38
CA GLY A 124 -11.28 -9.12 -18.84
C GLY A 124 -10.43 -8.12 -18.07
N LEU A 125 -10.74 -6.84 -18.26
CA LEU A 125 -10.06 -5.72 -17.60
C LEU A 125 -11.08 -4.84 -16.88
N ILE A 126 -10.84 -4.60 -15.60
CA ILE A 126 -11.61 -3.63 -14.79
C ILE A 126 -10.71 -2.45 -14.48
N LEU A 127 -11.14 -1.25 -14.86
CA LEU A 127 -10.42 -0.01 -14.57
C LEU A 127 -11.19 0.81 -13.53
N ILE A 128 -10.54 1.11 -12.41
CA ILE A 128 -11.09 1.98 -11.36
C ILE A 128 -10.36 3.32 -11.43
N CYS A 129 -11.05 4.33 -11.96
CA CYS A 129 -10.50 5.66 -12.22
C CYS A 129 -11.04 6.69 -11.23
N GLY A 130 -10.25 7.74 -10.98
CA GLY A 130 -10.65 8.84 -10.09
C GLY A 130 -9.44 9.58 -9.49
N ALA A 131 -9.69 10.76 -8.91
CA ALA A 131 -8.64 11.57 -8.28
C ALA A 131 -8.01 10.88 -7.05
N THR A 132 -6.86 11.38 -6.60
CA THR A 132 -6.24 10.91 -5.36
C THR A 132 -7.18 11.13 -4.17
N GLY A 133 -7.32 10.12 -3.31
CA GLY A 133 -8.17 10.19 -2.11
C GLY A 133 -9.66 9.93 -2.34
N CYS A 134 -10.11 9.59 -3.55
CA CYS A 134 -11.53 9.31 -3.82
C CYS A 134 -11.97 7.86 -3.49
N GLY A 135 -11.12 7.07 -2.81
CA GLY A 135 -11.47 5.70 -2.39
C GLY A 135 -11.12 4.58 -3.38
N LYS A 136 -10.32 4.83 -4.43
CA LYS A 136 -9.95 3.79 -5.42
C LYS A 136 -9.32 2.54 -4.79
N SER A 137 -8.24 2.72 -4.03
CA SER A 137 -7.55 1.62 -3.35
C SER A 137 -8.49 0.85 -2.43
N THR A 138 -9.38 1.57 -1.74
CA THR A 138 -10.42 1.00 -0.87
C THR A 138 -11.42 0.14 -1.66
N THR A 139 -11.91 0.63 -2.80
CA THR A 139 -12.83 -0.12 -3.68
C THR A 139 -12.16 -1.35 -4.27
N ILE A 140 -10.93 -1.22 -4.79
CA ILE A 140 -10.13 -2.34 -5.29
C ILE A 140 -9.98 -3.39 -4.19
N ALA A 141 -9.56 -2.98 -2.99
CA ALA A 141 -9.34 -3.89 -1.88
C ALA A 141 -10.63 -4.63 -1.48
N ALA A 142 -11.77 -3.93 -1.40
CA ALA A 142 -13.05 -4.56 -1.09
C ALA A 142 -13.50 -5.55 -2.18
N MET A 143 -13.28 -5.23 -3.46
CA MET A 143 -13.55 -6.15 -4.57
C MET A 143 -12.63 -7.39 -4.53
N THR A 144 -11.34 -7.20 -4.27
CA THR A 144 -10.37 -8.29 -4.12
C THR A 144 -10.72 -9.19 -2.94
N GLU A 145 -11.13 -8.62 -1.81
CA GLU A 145 -11.59 -9.36 -0.64
C GLU A 145 -12.90 -10.13 -0.90
N GLN A 146 -13.81 -9.56 -1.69
CA GLN A 146 -15.01 -10.26 -2.14
C GLN A 146 -14.64 -11.50 -2.96
N ILE A 147 -13.74 -11.37 -3.94
CA ILE A 147 -13.24 -12.51 -4.75
C ILE A 147 -12.57 -13.54 -3.84
N ASN A 148 -11.68 -13.09 -2.94
CA ASN A 148 -10.95 -13.94 -1.99
C ASN A 148 -11.89 -14.81 -1.11
N ARG A 149 -13.07 -14.29 -0.78
CA ARG A 149 -14.07 -14.99 0.04
C ARG A 149 -14.97 -15.93 -0.74
N THR A 150 -15.17 -15.72 -2.04
CA THR A 150 -16.22 -16.42 -2.81
C THR A 150 -15.71 -17.27 -3.96
N ARG A 151 -14.43 -17.18 -4.33
CA ARG A 151 -13.84 -17.90 -5.46
C ARG A 151 -12.57 -18.64 -5.02
N ALA A 152 -12.39 -19.85 -5.53
CA ALA A 152 -11.09 -20.52 -5.51
C ALA A 152 -10.28 -19.96 -6.67
N ALA A 153 -9.35 -19.05 -6.36
CA ALA A 153 -8.52 -18.36 -7.34
C ALA A 153 -7.12 -18.12 -6.79
N HIS A 154 -6.15 -17.97 -7.67
CA HIS A 154 -4.86 -17.38 -7.37
C HIS A 154 -4.88 -15.86 -7.65
N ILE A 155 -4.83 -15.05 -6.61
CA ILE A 155 -4.83 -13.59 -6.70
C ILE A 155 -3.42 -13.06 -6.46
N ILE A 156 -2.86 -12.34 -7.44
CA ILE A 156 -1.57 -11.67 -7.29
C ILE A 156 -1.75 -10.16 -7.37
N THR A 157 -1.24 -9.43 -6.38
CA THR A 157 -1.25 -7.96 -6.37
C THR A 157 0.14 -7.39 -6.60
N LEU A 158 0.24 -6.34 -7.42
CA LEU A 158 1.42 -5.52 -7.62
C LEU A 158 1.09 -4.10 -7.14
N GLU A 159 1.74 -3.63 -6.08
CA GLU A 159 1.37 -2.39 -5.37
C GLU A 159 2.58 -1.49 -5.05
N ASP A 160 2.35 -0.19 -4.85
CA ASP A 160 3.37 0.80 -4.46
C ASP A 160 2.83 1.84 -3.46
N PRO A 161 2.97 1.60 -2.14
CA PRO A 161 3.26 0.32 -1.49
C PRO A 161 1.98 -0.51 -1.28
N VAL A 162 2.11 -1.69 -0.67
CA VAL A 162 0.94 -2.49 -0.26
C VAL A 162 0.17 -1.76 0.85
N GLU A 163 -1.07 -1.35 0.55
CA GLU A 163 -1.93 -0.57 1.46
C GLU A 163 -2.69 -1.48 2.44
N PHE A 164 -3.38 -2.48 1.90
CA PHE A 164 -4.20 -3.43 2.65
C PHE A 164 -3.56 -4.81 2.62
N ARG A 165 -3.65 -5.55 3.73
CA ARG A 165 -3.18 -6.95 3.78
C ARG A 165 -4.34 -7.92 3.67
N PHE A 166 -4.19 -8.90 2.80
CA PHE A 166 -5.14 -10.00 2.68
C PHE A 166 -4.62 -11.22 3.41
N LEU A 167 -5.54 -11.95 4.04
CA LEU A 167 -5.31 -13.32 4.44
C LEU A 167 -5.98 -14.21 3.38
N SER A 168 -5.26 -15.21 2.88
CA SER A 168 -5.83 -16.22 1.98
C SER A 168 -7.05 -16.87 2.65
N ARG A 169 -8.13 -17.01 1.88
CA ARG A 169 -9.36 -17.68 2.32
C ARG A 169 -9.75 -18.77 1.34
N GLN A 170 -10.78 -18.52 0.52
CA GLN A 170 -11.12 -19.44 -0.57
C GLN A 170 -10.13 -19.28 -1.72
N SER A 171 -9.62 -18.05 -1.92
CA SER A 171 -8.49 -17.78 -2.81
C SER A 171 -7.15 -17.83 -2.08
N PHE A 172 -6.10 -18.13 -2.83
CA PHE A 172 -4.71 -17.90 -2.42
C PHE A 172 -4.30 -16.49 -2.86
N VAL A 173 -3.81 -15.66 -1.94
CA VAL A 173 -3.48 -14.25 -2.21
C VAL A 173 -1.99 -13.99 -1.96
N GLU A 174 -1.28 -13.51 -2.98
CA GLU A 174 0.12 -13.09 -2.90
C GLU A 174 0.25 -11.60 -3.25
N GLN A 175 0.95 -10.85 -2.40
CA GLN A 175 1.09 -9.40 -2.57
C GLN A 175 2.55 -9.01 -2.77
N ARG A 176 2.83 -8.29 -3.85
CA ARG A 176 4.18 -7.85 -4.23
C ARG A 176 4.24 -6.32 -4.21
N GLU A 177 5.27 -5.79 -3.56
CA GLU A 177 5.46 -4.36 -3.32
C GLU A 177 6.62 -3.86 -4.17
N LEU A 178 6.45 -2.72 -4.84
CA LEU A 178 7.49 -2.08 -5.63
C LEU A 178 8.70 -1.72 -4.76
N GLY A 179 9.90 -2.04 -5.25
CA GLY A 179 11.16 -1.83 -4.56
C GLY A 179 11.50 -2.87 -3.49
N ALA A 180 10.53 -3.67 -3.02
CA ALA A 180 10.76 -4.75 -2.07
C ALA A 180 10.67 -6.14 -2.69
N HIS A 181 9.69 -6.38 -3.56
CA HIS A 181 9.41 -7.68 -4.18
C HIS A 181 9.48 -7.65 -5.72
N ILE A 182 9.37 -6.45 -6.32
CA ILE A 182 9.52 -6.21 -7.76
C ILE A 182 10.37 -4.97 -8.01
N PRO A 183 11.22 -4.94 -9.05
CA PRO A 183 12.02 -3.76 -9.39
C PRO A 183 11.22 -2.70 -10.15
N SER A 184 10.15 -3.11 -10.86
CA SER A 184 9.25 -2.23 -11.60
C SER A 184 7.90 -2.92 -11.81
N PHE A 185 6.83 -2.14 -12.03
CA PHE A 185 5.52 -2.70 -12.42
C PHE A 185 5.60 -3.48 -13.73
N TYR A 186 6.38 -3.00 -14.70
CA TYR A 186 6.59 -3.70 -15.97
C TYR A 186 7.20 -5.08 -15.78
N GLN A 187 8.29 -5.18 -14.99
CA GLN A 187 8.90 -6.48 -14.71
C GLN A 187 7.97 -7.37 -13.89
N GLY A 188 7.33 -6.81 -12.86
CA GLY A 188 6.36 -7.55 -12.04
C GLY A 188 5.22 -8.14 -12.88
N LEU A 189 4.69 -7.38 -13.84
CA LEU A 189 3.67 -7.88 -14.77
C LEU A 189 4.18 -9.01 -15.67
N LEU A 190 5.41 -8.91 -16.18
CA LEU A 190 6.01 -9.98 -16.99
C LEU A 190 6.17 -11.27 -16.19
N ASP A 191 6.59 -11.16 -14.93
CA ASP A 191 6.79 -12.30 -14.04
C ASP A 191 5.45 -12.95 -13.68
N VAL A 192 4.46 -12.14 -13.30
CA VAL A 192 3.11 -12.59 -12.92
C VAL A 192 2.45 -13.43 -14.01
N LEU A 193 2.69 -13.16 -15.30
CA LEU A 193 2.16 -13.99 -16.39
C LEU A 193 2.64 -15.46 -16.36
N ARG A 194 3.66 -15.79 -15.56
CA ARG A 194 4.22 -17.13 -15.37
C ARG A 194 3.97 -17.68 -13.96
N GLU A 195 3.30 -16.92 -13.11
CA GLU A 195 3.01 -17.26 -11.71
C GLU A 195 1.63 -17.91 -11.56
N ASP A 196 1.01 -18.32 -12.67
CA ASP A 196 -0.33 -18.94 -12.71
C ASP A 196 -1.45 -18.12 -12.04
N PRO A 197 -1.61 -16.81 -12.32
CA PRO A 197 -2.63 -15.99 -11.69
C PRO A 197 -4.01 -16.18 -12.33
N ASP A 198 -5.04 -16.20 -11.51
CA ASP A 198 -6.45 -16.12 -11.89
C ASP A 198 -6.96 -14.67 -11.90
N VAL A 199 -6.41 -13.84 -11.02
CA VAL A 199 -6.75 -12.43 -10.84
C VAL A 199 -5.48 -11.64 -10.59
N MET A 200 -5.23 -10.65 -11.44
CA MET A 200 -4.13 -9.71 -11.27
C MET A 200 -4.67 -8.36 -10.82
N VAL A 201 -4.17 -7.87 -9.69
CA VAL A 201 -4.45 -6.50 -9.23
C VAL A 201 -3.18 -5.68 -9.45
N VAL A 202 -3.26 -4.70 -10.33
CA VAL A 202 -2.16 -3.78 -10.58
C VAL A 202 -2.54 -2.44 -9.97
N GLY A 203 -1.63 -1.84 -9.20
CA GLY A 203 -1.77 -0.51 -8.65
C GLY A 203 -1.81 0.58 -9.73
N GLU A 204 -1.20 1.74 -9.45
CA GLU A 204 -1.26 2.85 -10.39
C GLU A 204 -0.36 2.63 -11.62
N ILE A 205 -0.97 2.52 -12.81
CA ILE A 205 -0.26 2.39 -14.08
C ILE A 205 -0.18 3.75 -14.75
N ARG A 206 1.04 4.29 -14.90
CA ARG A 206 1.29 5.59 -15.57
C ARG A 206 2.07 5.46 -16.88
N ASP A 207 2.86 4.39 -16.99
CA ASP A 207 3.79 4.19 -18.09
C ASP A 207 3.10 3.49 -19.29
N PRO A 208 3.25 4.01 -20.53
CA PRO A 208 2.60 3.45 -21.71
C PRO A 208 2.88 1.97 -21.98
N GLU A 209 4.13 1.52 -21.75
CA GLU A 209 4.50 0.12 -21.96
C GLU A 209 3.82 -0.79 -20.94
N THR A 210 3.72 -0.34 -19.69
CA THR A 210 3.01 -1.05 -18.62
C THR A 210 1.50 -1.12 -18.91
N ILE A 211 0.89 -0.06 -19.46
CA ILE A 211 -0.52 -0.06 -19.90
C ILE A 211 -0.72 -1.09 -21.02
N LYS A 212 0.14 -1.07 -22.03
CA LYS A 212 0.08 -1.99 -23.17
C LYS A 212 0.23 -3.46 -22.72
N LEU A 213 1.17 -3.72 -21.81
CA LEU A 213 1.34 -5.05 -21.24
C LEU A 213 0.12 -5.51 -20.45
N THR A 214 -0.51 -4.61 -19.68
CA THR A 214 -1.73 -4.90 -18.93
C THR A 214 -2.89 -5.26 -19.85
N LEU A 215 -3.05 -4.55 -20.97
CA LEU A 215 -4.06 -4.88 -21.99
C LEU A 215 -3.81 -6.28 -22.59
N ASN A 216 -2.56 -6.58 -22.96
CA ASN A 216 -2.19 -7.90 -23.48
C ASN A 216 -2.42 -9.01 -22.46
N ALA A 217 -2.18 -8.73 -21.17
CA ALA A 217 -2.42 -9.66 -20.07
C ALA A 217 -3.92 -9.95 -19.88
N ALA A 218 -4.77 -8.93 -20.05
CA ALA A 218 -6.23 -9.08 -19.95
C ALA A 218 -6.85 -9.84 -21.13
N GLU A 219 -6.24 -9.79 -22.32
CA GLU A 219 -6.67 -10.57 -23.48
C GLU A 219 -6.35 -12.06 -23.34
N LYS A 220 -5.23 -12.39 -22.67
CA LYS A 220 -4.83 -13.78 -22.45
C LYS A 220 -5.86 -14.48 -21.57
N ARG A 221 -6.62 -15.38 -22.17
CA ARG A 221 -7.57 -16.24 -21.49
C ARG A 221 -6.80 -17.20 -20.58
N PHE A 222 -6.89 -17.02 -19.26
CA PHE A 222 -6.52 -18.07 -18.32
C PHE A 222 -7.60 -19.16 -18.43
N PRO A 223 -7.28 -20.38 -18.90
CA PRO A 223 -8.28 -21.39 -19.16
C PRO A 223 -8.98 -21.78 -17.84
N PRO A 224 -10.33 -21.71 -17.77
CA PRO A 224 -11.08 -21.94 -16.53
C PRO A 224 -11.10 -23.42 -16.11
N ASP A 225 -10.71 -24.34 -16.99
CA ASP A 225 -10.66 -25.78 -16.73
C ASP A 225 -9.24 -26.30 -16.96
N ARG A 226 -8.47 -26.43 -15.87
CA ARG A 226 -7.46 -27.50 -15.81
C ARG A 226 -8.15 -28.73 -15.24
N GLY A 227 -8.87 -29.42 -16.12
CA GLY A 227 -9.35 -30.76 -15.85
C GLY A 227 -8.20 -31.63 -15.33
N SER A 228 -8.51 -32.42 -14.31
CA SER A 228 -7.72 -33.50 -13.73
C SER A 228 -6.79 -34.17 -14.74
N PHE A 229 -5.48 -34.07 -14.50
CA PHE A 229 -4.48 -35.04 -14.95
C PHE A 229 -4.13 -35.95 -13.78
#